data_AF-A0A9E4AI23-F1
#
_entry.id   AF-A0A9E4AI23-F1
#
_cell.length_a   1.000
_cell.length_b   1.000
_cell.length_c   1.000
_cell.angle_alpha   90.00
_cell.angle_beta   90.00
_cell.angle_gamma   90.00
#
_symmetry.space_group_name_H-M   'P 1'
#
loop_
_entity.id
_entity.type
_entity.pdbx_description
1 polymer ?
#
loop_
_entity_poly.entity_id
_entity_poly.type
_entity_poly.pdbx_seq_one_letter_code
_entity_poly.pdbx_strand_id
1 'polypeptide(L)'
;MNHRRRGVVKQPPVADGFEQSWNGTRPEEHIYVRYWLFQTVTDAQKAADEWQGYIAAIPYLPEPNPEDVIGDATWRPENGASIWFVKNNVIVYIMGRRPQVNQLPLTRAVARKIEAKIEAVLPK
;
A
#
# COMPACT_ATOMS: atom_id res chain seq x y z
N MET A 1 -22.00 34.31 -4.72
CA MET A 1 -21.67 32.88 -4.92
C MET A 1 -20.67 32.46 -3.85
N ASN A 2 -21.08 31.58 -2.93
CA ASN A 2 -20.25 31.14 -1.82
C ASN A 2 -19.19 30.13 -2.31
N HIS A 3 -17.93 30.56 -2.35
CA HIS A 3 -16.81 29.62 -2.40
C HIS A 3 -16.71 28.90 -1.05
N ARG A 4 -17.34 27.72 -0.93
CA ARG A 4 -16.97 26.75 0.10
C ARG A 4 -15.49 26.41 -0.13
N ARG A 5 -14.60 27.01 0.65
CA ARG A 5 -13.25 26.50 0.85
C ARG A 5 -13.42 25.06 1.34
N ARG A 6 -13.12 24.07 0.49
CA ARG A 6 -12.89 22.70 0.98
C ARG A 6 -11.83 22.84 2.06
N GLY A 7 -12.20 22.54 3.31
CA GLY A 7 -11.24 22.54 4.40
C GLY A 7 -10.05 21.69 3.99
N VAL A 8 -8.84 22.16 4.25
CA VAL A 8 -7.64 21.33 4.11
C VAL A 8 -7.87 20.11 4.98
N VAL A 9 -8.14 18.96 4.36
CA VAL A 9 -8.23 17.69 5.08
C VAL A 9 -6.84 17.49 5.66
N LYS A 10 -6.71 17.69 6.98
CA LYS A 10 -5.46 17.42 7.68
C LYS A 10 -5.24 15.92 7.60
N GLN A 11 -4.29 15.51 6.77
CA GLN A 11 -3.88 14.11 6.66
C GLN A 11 -3.45 13.62 8.05
N PRO A 12 -3.76 12.36 8.39
CA PRO A 12 -3.30 11.79 9.65
C PRO A 12 -1.76 11.87 9.75
N PRO A 13 -1.20 12.21 10.92
CA PRO A 13 0.24 12.33 11.07
C PRO A 13 0.91 10.95 10.93
N VAL A 14 1.90 10.86 10.05
CA VAL A 14 2.77 9.69 9.92
C VAL A 14 3.77 9.71 11.06
N ALA A 15 3.85 8.62 11.82
CA ALA A 15 4.80 8.45 12.92
C ALA A 15 6.20 8.12 12.41
N ASP A 16 6.29 7.24 11.42
CA ASP A 16 7.53 6.85 10.76
C ASP A 16 7.25 6.34 9.34
N GLY A 17 8.28 6.29 8.49
CA GLY A 17 8.14 5.80 7.14
C GLY A 17 9.46 5.27 6.59
N PHE A 18 9.32 4.40 5.60
CA PHE A 18 10.45 3.78 4.94
C PHE A 18 10.20 3.69 3.46
N GLU A 19 11.25 3.84 2.69
CA GLU A 19 11.22 3.69 1.24
C GLU A 19 12.46 2.94 0.78
N GLN A 20 12.26 1.91 -0.04
CA GLN A 20 13.35 1.18 -0.66
C GLN A 20 13.00 0.71 -2.07
N SER A 21 13.97 0.85 -2.97
CA SER A 21 13.93 0.28 -4.31
C SER A 21 14.88 -0.91 -4.41
N TRP A 22 14.44 -1.97 -5.08
CA TRP A 22 15.32 -3.06 -5.52
C TRP A 22 15.36 -3.10 -7.04
N ASN A 23 16.58 -3.16 -7.58
CA ASN A 23 16.84 -3.45 -8.98
C ASN A 23 17.53 -4.80 -9.03
N GLY A 24 16.74 -5.86 -9.10
CA GLY A 24 17.28 -7.22 -9.19
C GLY A 24 17.96 -7.50 -10.53
N THR A 25 18.40 -8.75 -10.68
CA THR A 25 19.10 -9.22 -11.88
C THR A 25 18.12 -9.61 -12.98
N ARG A 26 16.89 -9.97 -12.61
CA ARG A 26 15.83 -10.34 -13.55
C ARG A 26 14.79 -9.23 -13.66
N PRO A 27 14.16 -9.04 -14.85
CA PRO A 27 13.16 -7.99 -15.06
C PRO A 27 12.00 -8.01 -14.05
N GLU A 28 11.61 -9.19 -13.57
CA GLU A 28 10.56 -9.36 -12.59
C GLU A 28 10.94 -8.87 -11.18
N GLU A 29 12.23 -8.75 -10.86
CA GLU A 29 12.75 -8.41 -9.54
C GLU A 29 12.86 -6.89 -9.28
N HIS A 30 12.50 -6.05 -10.25
CA HIS A 30 12.55 -4.60 -10.10
C HIS A 30 11.31 -4.07 -9.37
N ILE A 31 11.40 -3.92 -8.06
CA ILE A 31 10.28 -3.48 -7.22
C ILE A 31 10.64 -2.26 -6.40
N TYR A 32 9.61 -1.58 -5.93
CA TYR A 32 9.69 -0.49 -4.98
C TYR A 32 8.76 -0.80 -3.81
N VAL A 33 9.22 -0.56 -2.59
CA VAL A 33 8.44 -0.75 -1.35
C VAL A 33 8.46 0.56 -0.58
N ARG A 34 7.30 0.98 -0.09
CA ARG A 34 7.15 2.07 0.86
C ARG A 34 6.18 1.65 1.96
N TYR A 35 6.47 2.03 3.20
CA TYR A 35 5.49 1.93 4.27
C TYR A 35 5.36 3.25 5.02
N TRP A 36 4.21 3.41 5.67
CA TRP A 36 3.91 4.48 6.60
C TRP A 36 3.33 3.87 7.87
N LEU A 37 3.99 4.15 9.00
CA LEU A 37 3.52 3.82 10.34
C LEU A 37 2.71 4.98 10.87
N PHE A 38 1.55 4.70 11.45
CA PHE A 38 0.69 5.68 12.10
C PHE A 38 0.62 5.43 13.60
N GLN A 39 0.22 6.46 14.35
CA GLN A 39 0.04 6.31 15.80
C GLN A 39 -1.11 5.37 16.15
N THR A 40 -2.13 5.28 15.29
CA THR A 40 -3.33 4.47 15.53
C THR A 40 -3.77 3.69 14.29
N VAL A 41 -4.50 2.60 14.50
CA VAL A 41 -5.16 1.82 13.43
C VAL A 41 -6.14 2.69 12.64
N THR A 42 -6.92 3.52 13.34
CA THR A 42 -7.91 4.42 12.71
C THR A 42 -7.24 5.43 11.78
N ASP A 43 -6.08 5.97 12.15
CA ASP A 43 -5.33 6.89 11.30
C ASP A 43 -4.82 6.20 10.03
N ALA A 44 -4.31 4.96 10.16
CA ALA A 44 -3.85 4.19 9.01
C ALA A 44 -5.01 3.84 8.04
N GLN A 45 -6.16 3.41 8.56
CA GLN A 45 -7.33 3.12 7.73
C GLN A 45 -7.81 4.38 6.99
N LYS A 46 -7.96 5.49 7.71
CA LYS A 46 -8.36 6.78 7.11
C LYS A 46 -7.36 7.25 6.05
N ALA A 47 -6.06 7.17 6.34
CA ALA A 47 -5.04 7.54 5.36
C ALA A 47 -5.05 6.60 4.15
N ALA A 48 -5.29 5.31 4.32
CA ALA A 48 -5.38 4.37 3.21
C ALA A 48 -6.54 4.70 2.27
N ASP A 49 -7.71 5.04 2.81
CA ASP A 49 -8.88 5.43 2.00
C ASP A 49 -8.64 6.76 1.26
N GLU A 50 -8.03 7.75 1.94
CA GLU A 50 -7.78 9.06 1.35
C GLU A 50 -6.64 9.04 0.32
N TRP A 51 -5.57 8.27 0.55
CA TRP A 51 -4.34 8.35 -0.23
C TRP A 51 -4.32 7.52 -1.51
N GLN A 52 -5.22 6.53 -1.63
CA GLN A 52 -5.41 5.77 -2.88
C GLN A 52 -5.59 6.69 -4.09
N GLY A 53 -6.28 7.82 -3.92
CA GLY A 53 -6.49 8.82 -4.97
C GLY A 53 -5.33 9.81 -5.19
N TYR A 54 -4.36 9.88 -4.28
CA TYR A 54 -3.25 10.84 -4.35
C TYR A 54 -1.94 10.25 -4.86
N ILE A 55 -1.67 8.98 -4.54
CA ILE A 55 -0.38 8.35 -4.84
C ILE A 55 -0.36 7.69 -6.22
N ALA A 56 -1.52 7.40 -6.80
CA ALA A 56 -1.64 6.70 -8.05
C ALA A 56 -2.35 7.52 -9.14
N ALA A 57 -1.77 7.54 -10.34
CA ALA A 57 -2.43 8.04 -11.54
C ALA A 57 -3.54 7.09 -12.07
N ILE A 58 -3.67 5.91 -11.45
CA ILE A 58 -4.63 4.86 -11.82
C ILE A 58 -5.46 4.49 -10.58
N PRO A 59 -6.76 4.15 -10.74
CA PRO A 59 -7.58 3.71 -9.62
C PRO A 59 -7.06 2.44 -8.96
N TYR A 60 -7.02 2.43 -7.63
CA TYR A 60 -6.81 1.23 -6.82
C TYR A 60 -8.18 0.76 -6.36
N LEU A 61 -8.54 -0.47 -6.72
CA LEU A 61 -9.81 -1.07 -6.35
C LEU A 61 -9.53 -2.14 -5.28
N PRO A 62 -10.48 -2.38 -4.34
CA PRO A 62 -10.37 -3.48 -3.39
C PRO A 62 -10.05 -4.80 -4.12
N GLU A 63 -9.17 -5.62 -3.54
CA GLU A 63 -8.83 -6.93 -4.12
C GLU A 63 -10.10 -7.78 -4.23
N PRO A 64 -10.54 -8.15 -5.45
CA PRO A 64 -11.78 -8.89 -5.65
C PRO A 64 -11.73 -10.34 -5.14
N ASN A 65 -10.54 -10.95 -5.08
CA ASN A 65 -10.39 -12.32 -4.60
C ASN A 65 -10.07 -12.33 -3.08
N PRO A 66 -10.96 -12.86 -2.22
CA PRO A 66 -10.73 -12.92 -0.77
C PRO A 66 -9.44 -13.65 -0.38
N GLU A 67 -9.02 -14.68 -1.14
CA GLU A 67 -7.79 -15.43 -0.87
C GLU A 67 -6.51 -14.62 -1.13
N ASP A 68 -6.62 -13.58 -1.95
CA ASP A 68 -5.52 -12.68 -2.30
C ASP A 68 -5.46 -11.44 -1.41
N VAL A 69 -6.43 -11.25 -0.51
CA VAL A 69 -6.42 -10.15 0.47
C VAL A 69 -5.27 -10.36 1.46
N ILE A 70 -4.46 -9.31 1.63
CA ILE A 70 -3.31 -9.22 2.51
C ILE A 70 -3.62 -8.21 3.62
N GLY A 71 -3.33 -8.60 4.86
CA GLY A 71 -3.61 -7.79 6.04
C GLY A 71 -5.11 -7.60 6.27
N ASP A 72 -5.48 -6.41 6.74
CA ASP A 72 -6.86 -6.07 7.08
C ASP A 72 -7.66 -5.64 5.84
N ALA A 73 -6.97 -5.04 4.86
CA ALA A 73 -7.53 -4.66 3.57
C ALA A 73 -6.43 -4.52 2.51
N THR A 74 -6.74 -4.88 1.27
CA THR A 74 -5.84 -4.77 0.12
C THR A 74 -6.55 -4.16 -1.07
N TRP A 75 -5.83 -3.31 -1.79
CA TRP A 75 -6.24 -2.69 -3.03
C TRP A 75 -5.15 -2.85 -4.08
N ARG A 76 -5.57 -2.95 -5.35
CA ARG A 76 -4.66 -3.00 -6.49
C ARG A 76 -5.29 -2.35 -7.73
N PRO A 77 -4.47 -1.89 -8.69
CA PRO A 77 -4.95 -1.62 -10.02
C PRO A 77 -5.35 -2.91 -10.73
N GLU A 78 -6.37 -2.83 -11.59
CA GLU A 78 -6.91 -3.99 -12.33
C GLU A 78 -5.84 -4.71 -13.15
N ASN A 79 -4.98 -3.95 -13.84
CA ASN A 79 -3.96 -4.45 -14.77
C ASN A 79 -2.53 -4.06 -14.35
N GLY A 80 -2.25 -3.93 -13.05
CA GLY A 80 -0.93 -3.55 -12.55
C GLY A 80 -0.36 -4.54 -11.54
N ALA A 81 0.95 -4.46 -11.35
CA ALA A 81 1.68 -5.28 -10.38
C ALA A 81 1.85 -4.59 -9.02
N SER A 82 1.12 -3.51 -8.77
CA SER A 82 1.20 -2.78 -7.50
C SER A 82 0.21 -3.32 -6.48
N ILE A 83 0.60 -3.30 -5.22
CA ILE A 83 -0.22 -3.72 -4.08
C ILE A 83 -0.20 -2.60 -3.05
N TRP A 84 -1.37 -2.19 -2.60
CA TRP A 84 -1.57 -1.29 -1.48
C TRP A 84 -2.33 -2.07 -0.41
N PHE A 85 -1.79 -2.20 0.80
CA PHE A 85 -2.51 -2.88 1.87
C PHE A 85 -2.33 -2.20 3.22
N VAL A 86 -3.27 -2.46 4.12
CA VAL A 86 -3.23 -2.02 5.51
C VAL A 86 -3.13 -3.25 6.40
N LYS A 87 -2.28 -3.16 7.42
CA LYS A 87 -2.23 -4.11 8.53
C LYS A 87 -2.01 -3.32 9.82
N ASN A 88 -2.96 -3.41 10.74
CA ASN A 88 -2.96 -2.63 11.98
C ASN A 88 -2.79 -1.12 11.67
N ASN A 89 -1.81 -0.45 12.29
CA ASN A 89 -1.48 0.95 12.09
C ASN A 89 -0.43 1.18 10.99
N VAL A 90 -0.23 0.22 10.09
CA VAL A 90 0.76 0.30 9.00
C VAL A 90 0.08 0.24 7.65
N ILE A 91 0.41 1.18 6.77
CA ILE A 91 0.09 1.13 5.36
C ILE A 91 1.35 0.71 4.60
N VAL A 92 1.21 -0.22 3.67
CA VAL A 92 2.30 -0.69 2.81
C VAL A 92 1.92 -0.54 1.35
N TYR A 93 2.82 0.03 0.58
CA TYR A 93 2.75 0.15 -0.85
C TYR A 93 3.91 -0.58 -1.51
N ILE A 94 3.61 -1.46 -2.45
CA ILE A 94 4.59 -2.21 -3.23
C ILE A 94 4.27 -1.98 -4.71
N MET A 95 5.26 -1.64 -5.51
CA MET A 95 5.09 -1.35 -6.93
C MET A 95 6.06 -2.16 -7.77
N GLY A 96 5.53 -2.89 -8.75
CA GLY A 96 6.34 -3.40 -9.86
C GLY A 96 6.77 -2.23 -10.76
N ARG A 97 8.08 -2.12 -11.04
CA ARG A 97 8.66 -1.00 -11.82
C ARG A 97 8.75 -1.26 -13.32
N ARG A 98 8.32 -2.43 -13.80
CA ARG A 98 8.36 -2.85 -15.20
C ARG A 98 6.94 -3.17 -15.68
N PRO A 99 6.20 -2.18 -16.24
CA PRO A 99 4.81 -2.38 -16.64
C PRO A 99 4.57 -3.50 -17.67
N GLN A 100 5.59 -3.85 -18.46
CA GLN A 100 5.51 -4.92 -19.48
C GLN A 100 5.88 -6.31 -18.94
N VAL A 101 6.21 -6.42 -17.65
CA VAL A 101 6.60 -7.68 -17.01
C VAL A 101 5.53 -8.03 -15.98
N ASN A 102 5.10 -9.29 -15.94
CA ASN A 102 4.18 -9.75 -14.90
C ASN A 102 4.91 -9.85 -13.55
N GLN A 103 4.91 -8.75 -12.79
CA GLN A 103 5.54 -8.67 -11.48
C GLN A 103 4.57 -8.95 -10.31
N LEU A 104 3.28 -9.15 -10.59
CA LEU A 104 2.26 -9.36 -9.56
C LEU A 104 2.58 -10.55 -8.63
N PRO A 105 3.06 -11.71 -9.11
CA PRO A 105 3.44 -12.81 -8.22
C PRO A 105 4.52 -12.42 -7.21
N LEU A 106 5.53 -11.65 -7.64
CA LEU A 106 6.59 -11.21 -6.75
C LEU A 106 6.09 -10.17 -5.75
N THR A 107 5.37 -9.14 -6.21
CA THR A 107 4.87 -8.10 -5.30
C THR A 107 3.93 -8.68 -4.26
N ARG A 108 3.11 -9.68 -4.63
CA ARG A 108 2.26 -10.44 -3.70
C ARG A 108 3.08 -11.24 -2.68
N ALA A 109 4.12 -11.95 -3.12
CA ALA A 109 5.00 -12.68 -2.22
C ALA A 109 5.73 -11.75 -1.22
N VAL A 110 6.18 -10.59 -1.68
CA VAL A 110 6.79 -9.57 -0.82
C VAL A 110 5.78 -8.99 0.16
N ALA A 111 4.56 -8.69 -0.29
CA ALA A 111 3.47 -8.20 0.55
C ALA A 111 3.14 -9.17 1.69
N ARG A 112 3.00 -10.47 1.40
CA ARG A 112 2.77 -11.53 2.41
C ARG A 112 3.92 -11.61 3.42
N LYS A 113 5.18 -11.47 2.98
CA LYS A 113 6.33 -11.46 3.89
C LYS A 113 6.35 -10.23 4.80
N ILE A 114 5.97 -9.07 4.28
CA ILE A 114 5.89 -7.84 5.09
C ILE A 114 4.73 -7.94 6.09
N GLU A 115 3.57 -8.40 5.65
CA GLU A 115 2.41 -8.63 6.53
C GLU A 115 2.74 -9.58 7.68
N ALA A 116 3.39 -10.71 7.39
CA ALA A 116 3.83 -11.65 8.43
C ALA A 116 4.82 -11.03 9.42
N LYS A 117 5.69 -10.10 8.98
CA LYS A 117 6.60 -9.37 9.87
C LYS A 117 5.88 -8.35 10.75
N ILE A 118 4.83 -7.70 10.23
CA ILE A 118 3.98 -6.81 11.01
C ILE A 118 3.24 -7.61 12.06
N GLU A 119 2.57 -8.71 11.66
CA GLU A 119 1.84 -9.60 12.56
C GLU A 119 2.72 -10.12 13.70
N ALA A 120 3.95 -10.54 13.39
CA ALA A 120 4.87 -11.10 14.37
C ALA A 120 5.27 -10.13 15.50
N VAL A 121 5.12 -8.81 15.32
CA VAL A 121 5.46 -7.80 16.34
C VAL A 121 4.25 -7.23 17.06
N LEU A 122 3.03 -7.63 16.70
CA LEU A 122 1.82 -7.17 17.37
C LEU A 122 1.64 -7.90 18.72
N PRO A 123 1.02 -7.22 19.73
CA PRO A 123 0.62 -7.87 20.97
C PRO A 123 -0.35 -9.02 20.69
N LYS A 124 -0.18 -10.15 21.39
CA LYS A 124 -1.05 -11.33 21.31
C LYS A 124 -2.23 -11.23 22.26
#